data_AF-A0A379AFS9-F1
#
_entry.id   AF-A0A379AFS9-F1
#
_cell.length_a   1.000
_cell.length_b   1.000
_cell.length_c   1.000
_cell.angle_alpha   90.00
_cell.angle_beta   90.00
_cell.angle_gamma   90.00
#
_symmetry.space_group_name_H-M   'P 1'
#
loop_
_entity.id
_entity.type
_entity.pdbx_description
1 polymer ?
#
loop_
_entity_poly.entity_id
_entity_poly.type
_entity_poly.pdbx_seq_one_letter_code
_entity_poly.pdbx_strand_id
1 'polypeptide(L)'
;MELAITLRFGTAAETRSPWVADNEKGKVFHIAEIMAMLRTSEDIQITELDDEQVCATLRTYAGSRSLCALLVTEKEPLAVPPLEAIDQRIETSHTGWTSWVESLEL
;
A
#
# COMPACT_ATOMS: atom_id res chain seq x y z
N MET A 1 -20.16 2.28 6.30
CA MET A 1 -19.52 3.58 6.08
C MET A 1 -18.75 3.50 4.77
N GLU A 2 -18.56 4.60 4.06
CA GLU A 2 -17.72 4.64 2.86
C GLU A 2 -16.45 5.44 3.16
N LEU A 3 -15.30 4.91 2.76
CA LEU A 3 -13.98 5.51 2.92
C LEU A 3 -13.41 5.83 1.54
N ALA A 4 -12.78 6.99 1.41
CA ALA A 4 -11.99 7.36 0.25
C ALA A 4 -10.50 7.07 0.52
N ILE A 5 -9.83 6.50 -0.47
CA ILE A 5 -8.40 6.23 -0.46
C ILE A 5 -7.78 7.01 -1.62
N THR A 6 -6.75 7.79 -1.32
CA THR A 6 -6.00 8.55 -2.32
C THR A 6 -4.51 8.31 -2.12
N LEU A 7 -3.82 7.90 -3.19
CA LEU A 7 -2.37 7.80 -3.24
C LEU A 7 -1.86 8.81 -4.26
N ARG A 8 -0.93 9.67 -3.84
CA ARG A 8 -0.23 10.62 -4.72
C ARG A 8 1.24 10.65 -4.34
N PHE A 9 2.11 10.50 -5.33
CA PHE A 9 3.54 10.64 -5.12
C PHE A 9 3.96 12.10 -5.34
N GLY A 10 4.75 12.65 -4.43
CA GLY A 10 5.33 13.98 -4.61
C GLY A 10 6.42 13.99 -5.68
N THR A 11 6.55 15.10 -6.42
CA THR A 11 7.52 15.25 -7.50
C THR A 11 8.92 15.68 -7.05
N ALA A 12 9.13 15.84 -5.73
CA ALA A 12 10.36 16.36 -5.13
C ALA A 12 10.84 17.66 -5.83
N ALA A 13 9.98 18.69 -5.83
CA ALA A 13 10.20 19.96 -6.56
C ALA A 13 10.44 19.75 -8.06
N GLU A 14 9.61 18.94 -8.71
CA GLU A 14 9.67 18.61 -10.15
C GLU A 14 10.95 17.91 -10.61
N THR A 15 11.78 17.44 -9.68
CA THR A 15 12.99 16.66 -10.02
C THR A 15 12.68 15.19 -10.32
N ARG A 16 11.45 14.74 -10.03
CA ARG A 16 10.99 13.37 -10.24
C ARG A 16 9.55 13.39 -10.74
N SER A 17 9.29 12.68 -11.84
CA SER A 17 7.93 12.45 -12.33
C SER A 17 7.60 10.97 -12.17
N PRO A 18 6.62 10.61 -11.33
CA PRO A 18 6.12 9.24 -11.26
C PRO A 18 5.53 8.85 -12.62
N TRP A 19 5.67 7.57 -12.97
CA TRP A 19 4.96 6.97 -14.11
C TRP A 19 4.61 5.53 -13.80
N VAL A 20 3.55 5.03 -14.45
CA VAL A 20 2.99 3.71 -14.20
C VAL A 20 3.36 2.73 -15.31
N ALA A 21 3.82 1.55 -14.91
CA ALA A 21 4.03 0.39 -15.76
C ALA A 21 3.05 -0.73 -15.43
N ASP A 22 2.70 -1.54 -16.43
CA ASP A 22 2.06 -2.84 -16.23
C ASP A 22 3.07 -3.91 -15.82
N ASN A 23 2.71 -4.74 -14.86
CA ASN A 23 3.40 -5.99 -14.57
C ASN A 23 2.39 -7.14 -14.38
N GLU A 24 2.90 -8.39 -14.29
CA GLU A 24 2.05 -9.58 -14.13
C GLU A 24 1.14 -9.55 -12.89
N LYS A 25 1.46 -8.73 -11.89
CA LYS A 25 0.78 -8.65 -10.58
C LYS A 25 0.03 -7.33 -10.35
N GLY A 26 -0.05 -6.44 -11.36
CA GLY A 26 -0.71 -5.14 -11.29
C GLY A 26 0.12 -3.97 -11.81
N LYS A 27 -0.21 -2.77 -11.33
CA LYS A 27 0.41 -1.50 -11.74
C LYS A 27 1.58 -1.15 -10.81
N VAL A 28 2.75 -0.85 -11.38
CA VAL A 28 3.95 -0.41 -10.65
C VAL A 28 4.23 1.05 -10.95
N PHE A 29 4.40 1.85 -9.91
CA PHE A 29 4.87 3.22 -9.98
C PHE A 29 6.40 3.24 -9.96
N HIS A 30 6.98 3.93 -10.92
CA HIS A 30 8.42 4.22 -10.99
C HIS A 30 8.66 5.68 -10.65
N ILE A 31 9.43 5.95 -9.59
CA ILE A 31 9.69 7.30 -9.07
C ILE A 31 11.20 7.46 -8.87
N ALA A 32 11.91 7.84 -9.93
CA ALA A 32 13.37 7.80 -9.97
C ALA A 32 13.91 6.41 -9.58
N GLU A 33 14.59 6.29 -8.45
CA GLU A 33 15.18 5.03 -7.96
C GLU A 33 14.23 4.21 -7.08
N ILE A 34 13.00 4.71 -6.88
CA ILE A 34 11.97 4.05 -6.08
C ILE A 34 10.99 3.33 -7.01
N MET A 35 10.64 2.10 -6.63
CA MET A 35 9.48 1.41 -7.18
C MET A 35 8.42 1.26 -6.10
N ALA A 36 7.17 1.49 -6.46
CA ALA A 36 6.05 1.33 -5.55
C ALA A 36 4.88 0.60 -6.20
N MET A 37 4.13 -0.16 -5.42
CA MET A 37 2.89 -0.80 -5.86
C MET A 37 1.86 -0.74 -4.75
N LEU A 38 0.66 -0.29 -5.12
CA LEU A 38 -0.51 -0.39 -4.26
C LEU A 38 -1.10 -1.80 -4.39
N ARG A 39 -1.30 -2.48 -3.27
CA ARG A 39 -1.96 -3.78 -3.17
C ARG A 39 -3.17 -3.66 -2.28
N THR A 40 -4.31 -4.11 -2.79
CA THR A 40 -5.60 -3.99 -2.12
C THR A 40 -6.32 -5.33 -2.08
N SER A 41 -7.17 -5.53 -1.08
CA SER A 41 -8.21 -6.55 -1.11
C SER A 41 -9.26 -6.23 -2.16
N GLU A 42 -10.03 -7.23 -2.59
CA GLU A 42 -10.98 -7.14 -3.71
C GLU A 42 -12.15 -6.18 -3.46
N ASP A 43 -12.47 -5.89 -2.20
CA ASP A 43 -13.54 -4.99 -1.78
C ASP A 43 -13.18 -3.51 -1.93
N ILE A 44 -11.91 -3.18 -2.12
CA ILE A 44 -11.44 -1.83 -2.44
C ILE A 44 -11.57 -1.62 -3.96
N GLN A 45 -12.41 -0.66 -4.34
CA GLN A 45 -12.69 -0.36 -5.74
C GLN A 45 -11.84 0.83 -6.20
N ILE A 46 -10.86 0.58 -7.07
CA ILE A 46 -10.07 1.62 -7.72
C ILE A 46 -10.96 2.32 -8.76
N THR A 47 -11.18 3.62 -8.58
CA THR A 47 -12.01 4.46 -9.45
C THR A 47 -11.19 5.23 -10.47
N GLU A 48 -9.92 5.49 -10.17
CA GLU A 48 -8.98 6.21 -11.02
C GLU A 48 -7.57 5.71 -10.76
N LEU A 49 -6.79 5.53 -11.83
CA LEU A 49 -5.37 5.18 -11.76
C LEU A 49 -4.65 5.74 -12.97
N ASP A 50 -3.75 6.69 -12.74
CA ASP A 50 -2.85 7.27 -13.72
C ASP A 50 -1.46 7.50 -13.13
N ASP A 51 -0.60 8.21 -13.87
CA ASP A 51 0.77 8.52 -13.46
C ASP A 51 0.83 9.48 -12.25
N GLU A 52 -0.21 10.25 -11.98
CA GLU A 52 -0.25 11.25 -10.91
C GLU A 52 -0.86 10.71 -9.62
N GLN A 53 -1.91 9.88 -9.73
CA GLN A 53 -2.67 9.42 -8.58
C GLN A 53 -3.39 8.09 -8.74
N VAL A 54 -3.72 7.49 -7.59
CA VAL A 54 -4.75 6.45 -7.46
C VAL A 54 -5.87 6.98 -6.58
N CYS A 55 -7.10 6.86 -7.05
CA CYS A 55 -8.30 7.05 -6.25
C CYS A 55 -9.04 5.73 -6.11
N ALA A 56 -9.50 5.43 -4.89
CA ALA A 56 -10.30 4.25 -4.62
C ALA A 56 -11.35 4.51 -3.53
N THR A 57 -12.36 3.66 -3.50
CA THR A 57 -13.41 3.67 -2.47
C THR A 57 -13.49 2.32 -1.78
N LEU A 58 -13.82 2.33 -0.49
CA LEU A 58 -14.04 1.14 0.32
C LEU A 58 -15.33 1.30 1.12
N ARG A 59 -16.21 0.32 1.02
CA ARG A 59 -17.40 0.24 1.87
C ARG A 59 -17.14 -0.70 3.04
N THR A 60 -17.21 -0.16 4.25
CA THR A 60 -17.02 -0.89 5.50
C THR A 60 -18.34 -1.12 6.22
N TYR A 61 -18.38 -2.19 7.00
CA TYR A 61 -19.46 -2.52 7.92
C TYR A 61 -18.88 -3.02 9.24
N ALA A 62 -19.69 -3.14 10.30
CA ALA A 62 -19.19 -3.62 11.59
C ALA A 62 -18.57 -5.03 11.44
N GLY A 63 -17.30 -5.16 11.80
CA GLY A 63 -16.54 -6.40 11.65
C GLY A 63 -15.95 -6.66 10.25
N SER A 64 -16.12 -5.77 9.28
CA SER A 64 -15.42 -5.88 7.99
C SER A 64 -13.92 -5.66 8.16
N ARG A 65 -13.12 -6.39 7.40
CA ARG A 65 -11.66 -6.25 7.36
C ARG A 65 -11.20 -6.19 5.91
N SER A 66 -10.39 -5.19 5.60
CA SER A 66 -9.89 -4.92 4.25
C SER A 66 -8.40 -4.60 4.32
N LEU A 67 -7.63 -4.99 3.31
CA LEU A 67 -6.19 -4.76 3.24
C LEU A 67 -5.91 -3.67 2.20
N CYS A 68 -5.21 -2.61 2.62
CA CYS A 68 -4.63 -1.61 1.73
C CYS A 68 -3.15 -1.47 2.10
N ALA A 69 -2.26 -1.86 1.19
CA ALA A 69 -0.82 -1.89 1.44
C ALA A 69 -0.05 -1.20 0.32
N LEU A 70 0.89 -0.34 0.70
CA LEU A 70 1.84 0.27 -0.23
C LEU A 70 3.19 -0.43 -0.08
N LEU A 71 3.61 -1.14 -1.13
CA LEU A 71 4.91 -1.78 -1.20
C LEU A 71 5.89 -0.81 -1.85
N VAL A 72 7.08 -0.66 -1.27
CA VAL A 72 8.10 0.27 -1.74
C VAL A 72 9.48 -0.37 -1.65
N THR A 73 10.29 -0.23 -2.70
CA THR A 73 11.72 -0.54 -2.69
C THR A 73 12.51 0.61 -3.30
N GLU A 74 13.77 0.75 -2.89
CA GLU A 74 14.73 1.68 -3.48
C GLU A 74 15.89 0.87 -4.07
N LYS A 75 16.27 1.12 -5.33
CA LYS A 75 17.41 0.48 -6.01
C LYS A 75 17.40 -1.06 -6.02
N GLU A 76 16.26 -1.68 -5.72
CA GLU A 76 16.08 -3.13 -5.68
C GLU A 76 14.76 -3.54 -6.36
N PRO A 77 14.68 -4.74 -6.96
CA PRO A 77 13.44 -5.28 -7.50
C PRO A 77 12.31 -5.28 -6.47
N LEU A 78 11.12 -4.84 -6.91
CA LEU A 78 9.95 -4.81 -6.04
C LEU A 78 9.45 -6.24 -5.78
N ALA A 79 9.64 -6.73 -4.55
CA ALA A 79 9.09 -8.00 -4.13
C ALA A 79 7.58 -7.87 -3.91
N VAL A 80 6.79 -8.66 -4.63
CA VAL A 80 5.32 -8.63 -4.57
C VAL A 80 4.77 -9.97 -4.06
N PRO A 81 4.70 -10.16 -2.73
CA PRO A 81 4.16 -11.38 -2.13
C PRO A 81 2.62 -11.48 -2.26
N PRO A 82 2.02 -12.65 -1.97
CA PRO A 82 0.57 -12.81 -1.83
C PRO A 82 -0.01 -11.88 -0.74
N LEU A 83 -1.30 -11.55 -0.84
CA LEU A 83 -1.95 -10.62 0.10
C LEU A 83 -1.92 -11.15 1.53
N GLU A 84 -2.08 -12.46 1.70
CA GLU A 84 -2.08 -13.15 3.00
C GLU A 84 -0.74 -12.98 3.72
N ALA A 85 0.36 -13.04 2.96
CA ALA A 85 1.71 -12.85 3.51
C ALA A 85 2.00 -11.38 3.87
N ILE A 86 1.43 -10.42 3.11
CA ILE A 86 1.49 -9.00 3.47
C ILE A 86 0.73 -8.77 4.78
N ASP A 87 -0.47 -9.32 4.86
CA ASP A 87 -1.36 -9.21 6.01
C ASP A 87 -0.71 -9.76 7.28
N GLN A 88 -0.16 -10.97 7.19
CA GLN A 88 0.54 -11.62 8.30
C GLN A 88 1.73 -10.79 8.81
N ARG A 89 2.45 -10.07 7.93
CA ARG A 89 3.54 -9.19 8.35
C ARG A 89 3.04 -7.96 9.12
N ILE A 90 1.88 -7.43 8.76
CA ILE A 90 1.23 -6.35 9.51
C ILE A 90 0.86 -6.86 10.91
N GLU A 91 0.21 -8.01 11.00
CA GLU A 91 -0.18 -8.63 12.28
C GLU A 91 1.03 -8.97 13.17
N THR A 92 2.12 -9.45 12.56
CA THR A 92 3.38 -9.72 13.27
C THR A 92 3.95 -8.44 13.85
N SER A 93 3.94 -7.35 13.08
CA SER A 93 4.40 -6.04 13.55
C SER A 93 3.51 -5.52 14.68
N HIS A 94 2.19 -5.60 14.53
CA HIS A 94 1.24 -5.22 15.57
C HIS A 94 1.50 -5.99 16.87
N THR A 95 1.58 -7.31 16.79
CA THR A 95 1.87 -8.17 17.94
C THR A 95 3.19 -7.79 18.61
N GLY A 96 4.26 -7.59 17.83
CA GLY A 96 5.57 -7.19 18.35
C GLY A 96 5.52 -5.88 19.13
N TRP A 97 4.81 -4.87 18.60
CA TRP A 97 4.63 -3.59 19.28
C TRP A 97 3.78 -3.72 20.55
N THR A 98 2.65 -4.44 20.49
CA THR A 98 1.78 -4.65 21.65
C THR A 98 2.51 -5.40 22.77
N SER A 99 3.19 -6.51 22.47
CA SER A 99 3.97 -7.27 23.45
C SER A 99 5.12 -6.45 24.04
N TRP A 100 5.75 -5.58 23.23
CA TRP A 100 6.76 -4.65 23.75
C TRP A 100 6.15 -3.68 24.76
N VAL A 101 5.01 -3.05 24.45
CA VAL A 101 4.33 -2.14 25.38
C VAL A 101 3.90 -2.85 26.66
N GLU A 102 3.32 -4.04 26.57
CA GLU A 102 2.94 -4.85 27.73
C GLU A 102 4.13 -5.18 28.64
N SER A 103 5.33 -5.37 28.06
CA SER A 103 6.55 -5.60 28.83
C SER A 103 7.08 -4.36 29.57
N LEU A 104 6.59 -3.15 29.23
CA LEU A 104 6.98 -1.90 29.89
C LEU A 104 6.17 -1.64 31.17
N GLU A 105 5.02 -2.29 31.34
CA GLU A 105 4.24 -2.19 32.57
C GLU A 105 4.93 -3.03 33.66
N LEU A 106 5.61 -2.33 34.58
CA LEU A 106 6.22 -2.84 35.82
C LEU A 106 5.17 -3.21 36.87
#